data_AF-A0A6A6WRX8-F1
#
_entry.id   AF-A0A6A6WRX8-F1
#
_cell.length_a   1.000
_cell.length_b   1.000
_cell.length_c   1.000
_cell.angle_alpha   90.00
_cell.angle_beta   90.00
_cell.angle_gamma   90.00
#
_symmetry.space_group_name_H-M   'P 1'
#
loop_
_entity.id
_entity.type
_entity.pdbx_description
1 polymer ?
#
loop_
_entity_poly.entity_id
_entity_poly.type
_entity_poly.pdbx_seq_one_letter_code
_entity_poly.pdbx_strand_id
1 'polypeptide(L)'
;MRILTPSPKTAQQLEDEEWNHCGRSSSLAIERGCVMEPFFYGWMPPRCVFPELSEQYPVFSNRKWYKHENKTVELSEDDLWKGKHKFIYTEKYHGEHCLFQWRKLQYGMQNRKDYLDNKTISGHHANHCADQISIACEAPGDVSKVELGFYRCRKTVW
;
A
#
# COMPACT_ATOMS: atom_id res chain seq x y z
N MET A 1 42.70 -6.44 3.96
CA MET A 1 41.38 -6.24 3.32
C MET A 1 40.59 -5.27 4.22
N ARG A 2 40.42 -4.00 3.84
CA ARG A 2 39.63 -3.03 4.62
C ARG A 2 38.16 -3.30 4.33
N ILE A 3 37.42 -3.75 5.34
CA ILE A 3 35.97 -3.85 5.27
C ILE A 3 35.46 -2.42 5.36
N LEU A 4 34.96 -1.87 4.26
CA LEU A 4 34.21 -0.63 4.26
C LEU A 4 32.85 -0.94 4.88
N THR A 5 32.66 -0.61 6.16
CA THR A 5 31.32 -0.55 6.75
C THR A 5 30.65 0.73 6.25
N PRO A 6 29.56 0.66 5.46
CA PRO A 6 28.85 1.86 5.04
C PRO A 6 28.28 2.56 6.28
N SER A 7 28.49 3.88 6.40
CA SER A 7 27.79 4.66 7.42
C SER A 7 26.28 4.69 7.10
N PRO A 8 25.40 4.56 8.09
CA PRO A 8 23.96 4.70 7.90
C PRO A 8 23.63 6.10 7.37
N LYS A 9 22.83 6.16 6.31
CA LYS A 9 22.33 7.42 5.73
C LYS A 9 21.26 8.04 6.64
N THR A 10 21.20 9.37 6.72
CA THR A 10 20.11 10.09 7.39
C THR A 10 18.81 10.00 6.57
N ALA A 11 17.67 10.32 7.19
CA ALA A 11 16.39 10.40 6.46
C ALA A 11 16.47 11.37 5.27
N GLN A 12 17.14 12.51 5.43
CA GLN A 12 17.32 13.47 4.34
C GLN A 12 18.15 12.87 3.19
N GLN A 13 19.26 12.20 3.51
CA GLN A 13 20.11 11.56 2.51
C GLN A 13 19.38 10.45 1.75
N LEU A 14 18.48 9.73 2.42
CA LEU A 14 17.60 8.75 1.78
C LEU A 14 16.52 9.42 0.92
N GLU A 15 15.97 10.56 1.33
CA GLU A 15 14.96 11.32 0.55
C GLU A 15 15.54 12.00 -0.70
N ASP A 16 16.82 12.35 -0.65
CA ASP A 16 17.59 12.97 -1.75
C ASP A 16 17.97 11.95 -2.83
N GLU A 17 17.88 10.65 -2.55
CA GLU A 17 18.08 9.60 -3.54
C GLU A 17 16.86 9.49 -4.46
N GLU A 18 17.09 9.64 -5.77
CA GLU A 18 16.00 9.63 -6.75
C GLU A 18 15.35 8.24 -6.91
N TRP A 19 16.06 7.17 -6.55
CA TRP A 19 15.62 5.80 -6.84
C TRP A 19 14.65 5.19 -5.80
N ASN A 20 14.66 5.70 -4.56
CA ASN A 20 13.91 5.18 -3.42
C ASN A 20 12.83 6.15 -2.91
N HIS A 21 12.74 7.38 -3.45
CA HIS A 21 11.83 8.40 -2.94
C HIS A 21 11.15 9.25 -4.04
N CYS A 22 9.83 9.41 -3.92
CA CYS A 22 8.99 10.10 -4.90
C CYS A 22 8.83 11.61 -4.67
N GLY A 23 9.46 12.17 -3.64
CA GLY A 23 9.26 13.56 -3.28
C GLY A 23 7.94 13.81 -2.54
N ARG A 24 7.54 15.07 -2.45
CA ARG A 24 6.39 15.53 -1.65
C ARG A 24 5.25 16.16 -2.47
N SER A 25 5.28 16.04 -3.80
CA SER A 25 4.22 16.50 -4.70
C SER A 25 4.01 15.52 -5.86
N SER A 26 2.80 15.48 -6.42
CA SER A 26 2.50 14.66 -7.61
C SER A 26 3.35 15.05 -8.81
N SER A 27 3.64 16.35 -8.99
CA SER A 27 4.51 16.82 -10.07
C SER A 27 5.92 16.23 -9.97
N LEU A 28 6.53 16.27 -8.78
CA LEU A 28 7.87 15.75 -8.55
C LEU A 28 7.89 14.22 -8.62
N ALA A 29 6.84 13.55 -8.14
CA ALA A 29 6.72 12.10 -8.26
C ALA A 29 6.67 11.65 -9.73
N ILE A 30 5.89 12.34 -10.57
CA ILE A 30 5.82 12.09 -12.00
C ILE A 30 7.17 12.37 -12.67
N GLU A 31 7.81 13.50 -12.34
CA GLU A 31 9.15 13.86 -12.84
C GLU A 31 10.21 12.80 -12.51
N ARG A 32 10.13 12.21 -11.31
CA ARG A 32 11.00 11.12 -10.84
C ARG A 32 10.59 9.73 -11.35
N GLY A 33 9.54 9.62 -12.16
CA GLY A 33 9.08 8.34 -12.71
C GLY A 33 8.44 7.41 -11.68
N CYS A 34 7.95 7.94 -10.57
CA CYS A 34 7.14 7.16 -9.62
C CYS A 34 5.78 6.80 -10.21
N VAL A 35 5.20 5.72 -9.68
CA VAL A 35 3.93 5.18 -10.15
C VAL A 35 2.89 5.34 -9.04
N MET A 36 1.69 5.78 -9.39
CA MET A 36 0.56 5.84 -8.48
C MET A 36 0.13 4.41 -8.14
N GLU A 37 0.11 4.08 -6.84
CA GLU A 37 -0.52 2.87 -6.35
C GLU A 37 -1.94 3.21 -5.88
N PRO A 38 -2.99 2.81 -6.63
CA PRO A 38 -4.36 3.23 -6.35
C PRO A 38 -4.87 2.84 -4.97
N PHE A 39 -4.53 1.63 -4.49
CA PHE A 39 -5.02 1.19 -3.19
C PHE A 39 -4.42 1.96 -2.04
N PHE A 40 -3.28 2.61 -2.21
CA PHE A 40 -2.67 3.43 -1.17
C PHE A 40 -2.87 4.94 -1.40
N TYR A 41 -3.47 5.31 -2.55
CA TYR A 41 -3.56 6.68 -3.07
C TYR A 41 -2.24 7.41 -2.87
N GLY A 42 -1.15 6.82 -3.37
CA GLY A 42 0.20 7.29 -3.10
C GLY A 42 1.16 6.98 -4.23
N TRP A 43 2.08 7.91 -4.46
CA TRP A 43 3.19 7.72 -5.38
C TRP A 43 4.25 6.82 -4.75
N MET A 44 4.64 5.78 -5.48
CA MET A 44 5.61 4.79 -5.04
C MET A 44 6.73 4.62 -6.08
N PRO A 45 7.96 4.31 -5.65
CA PRO A 45 9.00 3.87 -6.57
C PRO A 45 8.51 2.64 -7.36
N PRO A 46 8.79 2.53 -8.67
CA PRO A 46 8.24 1.46 -9.52
C PRO A 46 8.50 0.04 -8.98
N ARG A 47 9.64 -0.16 -8.31
CA ARG A 47 10.03 -1.43 -7.68
C ARG A 47 9.09 -1.90 -6.55
N CYS A 48 8.21 -1.02 -6.05
CA CYS A 48 7.29 -1.31 -4.95
C CYS A 48 5.81 -1.43 -5.37
N VAL A 49 5.43 -1.23 -6.63
CA VAL A 49 4.00 -1.18 -7.04
C VAL A 49 3.43 -2.54 -7.44
N PHE A 50 4.25 -3.50 -7.89
CA PHE A 50 3.80 -4.85 -8.27
C PHE A 50 2.54 -4.87 -9.15
N PRO A 51 2.62 -4.37 -10.40
CA PRO A 51 1.47 -4.25 -11.29
C PRO A 51 0.64 -5.53 -11.43
N GLU A 52 1.28 -6.71 -11.43
CA GLU A 52 0.57 -7.99 -11.57
C GLU A 52 -0.40 -8.26 -10.42
N LEU A 53 -0.19 -7.64 -9.25
CA LEU A 53 -1.11 -7.66 -8.13
C LEU A 53 -2.12 -6.50 -8.23
N SER A 54 -1.64 -5.27 -8.45
CA SER A 54 -2.49 -4.07 -8.40
C SER A 54 -3.57 -4.06 -9.48
N GLU A 55 -3.25 -4.54 -10.68
CA GLU A 55 -4.21 -4.61 -11.81
C GLU A 55 -5.38 -5.56 -11.56
N GLN A 56 -5.26 -6.51 -10.63
CA GLN A 56 -6.38 -7.38 -10.24
C GLN A 56 -7.50 -6.63 -9.50
N TYR A 57 -7.21 -5.39 -9.07
CA TYR A 57 -8.12 -4.60 -8.25
C TYR A 57 -8.21 -3.15 -8.79
N PRO A 58 -9.10 -2.86 -9.75
CA PRO A 58 -9.19 -1.54 -10.39
C PRO A 58 -9.96 -0.52 -9.54
N VAL A 59 -9.41 -0.10 -8.40
CA VAL A 59 -10.12 0.71 -7.37
C VAL A 59 -10.54 2.11 -7.85
N PHE A 60 -9.84 2.69 -8.83
CA PHE A 60 -10.22 3.97 -9.43
C PHE A 60 -11.34 3.82 -10.47
N SER A 61 -11.47 2.66 -11.11
CA SER A 61 -12.42 2.42 -12.19
C SER A 61 -13.72 1.76 -11.74
N ASN A 62 -13.68 1.01 -10.64
CA ASN A 62 -14.82 0.20 -10.20
C ASN A 62 -15.75 0.89 -9.19
N ARG A 63 -15.52 2.16 -8.86
CA ARG A 63 -16.35 2.96 -7.96
C ARG A 63 -16.19 4.44 -8.22
N LYS A 64 -17.13 5.21 -7.67
CA LYS A 64 -17.08 6.67 -7.73
C LYS A 64 -16.17 7.25 -6.65
N TRP A 65 -15.51 8.33 -7.02
CA TRP A 65 -14.65 9.10 -6.14
C TRP A 65 -15.07 10.56 -6.17
N TYR A 66 -14.88 11.24 -5.05
CA TYR A 66 -15.38 12.59 -4.86
C TYR A 66 -14.30 13.50 -4.29
N LYS A 67 -14.36 14.77 -4.66
CA LYS A 67 -13.47 15.81 -4.13
C LYS A 67 -13.78 16.16 -2.67
N HIS A 68 -15.03 15.99 -2.27
CA HIS A 68 -15.55 16.41 -0.97
C HIS A 68 -16.33 15.27 -0.31
N GLU A 69 -16.36 15.26 1.01
CA GLU A 69 -17.02 14.23 1.83
C GLU A 69 -18.53 14.16 1.60
N ASN A 70 -19.17 15.28 1.24
CA ASN A 70 -20.59 15.33 0.91
C ASN A 70 -20.94 14.68 -0.46
N LYS A 71 -19.93 14.18 -1.19
CA LYS A 71 -20.08 13.44 -2.46
C LYS A 71 -20.79 14.23 -3.59
N THR A 72 -20.64 15.56 -3.61
CA THR A 72 -21.31 16.41 -4.63
C THR A 72 -20.49 16.63 -5.89
N VAL A 73 -19.17 16.45 -5.84
CA VAL A 73 -18.26 16.66 -6.97
C VAL A 73 -17.51 15.37 -7.25
N GLU A 74 -17.94 14.64 -8.28
CA GLU A 74 -17.32 13.40 -8.76
C GLU A 74 -15.99 13.71 -9.47
N LEU A 75 -14.98 12.86 -9.27
CA LEU A 75 -13.65 12.95 -9.87
C LEU A 75 -13.52 11.96 -11.02
N SER A 76 -12.82 12.35 -12.07
CA SER A 76 -12.50 11.43 -13.17
C SER A 76 -11.36 10.47 -12.80
N GLU A 77 -11.28 9.30 -13.45
CA GLU A 77 -10.14 8.39 -13.29
C GLU A 77 -8.80 9.08 -13.59
N ASP A 78 -8.77 9.97 -14.59
CA ASP A 78 -7.57 10.77 -14.92
C ASP A 78 -7.12 11.65 -13.75
N ASP A 79 -8.05 12.28 -13.03
CA ASP A 79 -7.74 13.10 -11.87
C ASP A 79 -7.14 12.26 -10.72
N LEU A 80 -7.65 11.03 -10.56
CA LEU A 80 -7.19 10.08 -9.54
C LEU A 80 -5.77 9.58 -9.86
N TRP A 81 -5.55 9.09 -11.09
CA TRP A 81 -4.25 8.60 -11.56
C TRP A 81 -3.17 9.68 -11.56
N LYS A 82 -3.53 10.95 -11.84
CA LYS A 82 -2.61 12.09 -11.76
C LYS A 82 -2.45 12.66 -10.35
N GLY A 83 -3.16 12.13 -9.35
CA GLY A 83 -3.09 12.60 -7.96
C GLY A 83 -3.32 14.11 -7.84
N LYS A 84 -4.33 14.65 -8.55
CA LYS A 84 -4.59 16.11 -8.60
C LYS A 84 -5.11 16.68 -7.29
N HIS A 85 -5.58 15.83 -6.37
CA HIS A 85 -6.17 16.24 -5.10
C HIS A 85 -5.45 15.58 -3.93
N LYS A 86 -5.20 16.33 -2.86
CA LYS A 86 -4.60 15.77 -1.64
C LYS A 86 -5.55 14.81 -0.91
N PHE A 87 -6.85 15.09 -0.99
CA PHE A 87 -7.90 14.32 -0.34
C PHE A 87 -8.96 13.93 -1.36
N ILE A 88 -9.40 12.69 -1.30
CA ILE A 88 -10.47 12.11 -2.13
C ILE A 88 -11.34 11.22 -1.27
N TYR A 89 -12.61 11.09 -1.62
CA TYR A 89 -13.62 10.43 -0.81
C TYR A 89 -14.37 9.39 -1.64
N THR A 90 -14.68 8.24 -1.05
CA THR A 90 -15.51 7.19 -1.65
C THR A 90 -16.18 6.40 -0.54
N GLU A 91 -17.25 5.66 -0.87
CA GLU A 91 -18.03 4.89 0.12
C GLU A 91 -17.34 3.58 0.52
N LYS A 92 -16.47 3.05 -0.35
CA LYS A 92 -15.77 1.79 -0.13
C LYS A 92 -14.29 2.00 -0.39
N TYR A 93 -13.46 1.97 0.64
CA TYR A 93 -12.00 2.03 0.47
C TYR A 93 -11.24 1.43 1.63
N HIS A 94 -11.50 1.88 2.86
CA HIS A 94 -10.62 1.59 3.99
C HIS A 94 -10.48 0.09 4.30
N GLY A 95 -11.57 -0.69 4.31
CA GLY A 95 -11.49 -2.14 4.48
C GLY A 95 -10.75 -2.85 3.34
N GLU A 96 -10.97 -2.43 2.08
CA GLU A 96 -10.26 -3.02 0.94
C GLU A 96 -8.78 -2.60 0.87
N HIS A 97 -8.46 -1.38 1.29
CA HIS A 97 -7.09 -0.89 1.50
C HIS A 97 -6.35 -1.77 2.50
N CYS A 98 -6.96 -2.04 3.65
CA CYS A 98 -6.38 -2.90 4.68
C CYS A 98 -6.15 -4.32 4.15
N LEU A 99 -7.13 -4.90 3.44
CA LEU A 99 -7.00 -6.22 2.82
C LEU A 99 -5.93 -6.23 1.71
N PHE A 100 -5.85 -5.19 0.89
CA PHE A 100 -4.86 -5.09 -0.17
C PHE A 100 -3.44 -5.01 0.39
N GLN A 101 -3.23 -4.27 1.49
CA GLN A 101 -1.93 -4.25 2.16
C GLN A 101 -1.48 -5.65 2.60
N TRP A 102 -2.39 -6.46 3.17
CA TRP A 102 -2.08 -7.84 3.52
C TRP A 102 -1.72 -8.69 2.29
N ARG A 103 -2.48 -8.56 1.20
CA ARG A 103 -2.19 -9.24 -0.07
C ARG A 103 -0.83 -8.82 -0.63
N LYS A 104 -0.50 -7.53 -0.57
CA LYS A 104 0.77 -6.99 -1.07
C LYS A 104 1.96 -7.50 -0.27
N LEU A 105 1.86 -7.56 1.06
CA LEU A 105 2.87 -8.17 1.91
C LEU A 105 3.09 -9.65 1.55
N GLN A 106 2.00 -10.43 1.48
CA GLN A 106 2.05 -11.83 1.11
C GLN A 106 2.63 -12.05 -0.30
N TYR A 107 2.24 -11.23 -1.27
CA TYR A 107 2.77 -11.27 -2.62
C TYR A 107 4.28 -10.98 -2.64
N GLY A 108 4.74 -9.98 -1.89
CA GLY A 108 6.16 -9.67 -1.74
C GLY A 108 6.96 -10.84 -1.18
N MET A 109 6.45 -11.47 -0.12
CA MET A 109 7.09 -12.64 0.51
C MET A 109 7.12 -13.85 -0.43
N GLN A 110 5.99 -14.18 -1.06
CA GLN A 110 5.85 -15.34 -1.94
C GLN A 110 6.74 -15.23 -3.18
N ASN A 111 6.84 -14.03 -3.76
CA ASN A 111 7.63 -13.77 -4.95
C ASN A 111 9.05 -13.27 -4.65
N ARG A 112 9.47 -13.28 -3.38
CA ARG A 112 10.80 -12.85 -2.92
C ARG A 112 11.20 -11.48 -3.47
N LYS A 113 10.29 -10.50 -3.39
CA LYS A 113 10.55 -9.14 -3.84
C LYS A 113 11.58 -8.49 -2.90
N ASP A 114 12.57 -7.83 -3.49
CA ASP A 114 13.66 -7.19 -2.73
C ASP A 114 13.20 -5.93 -1.98
N TYR A 115 12.10 -5.31 -2.41
CA TYR A 115 11.61 -4.04 -1.89
C TYR A 115 10.11 -4.10 -1.63
N LEU A 116 9.69 -3.50 -0.52
CA LEU A 116 8.31 -3.20 -0.18
C LEU A 116 8.20 -1.73 0.19
N ASP A 117 7.02 -1.13 -0.02
CA ASP A 117 6.78 0.24 0.39
C ASP A 117 6.68 0.38 1.92
N ASN A 118 6.91 1.60 2.40
CA ASN A 118 6.96 1.91 3.82
C ASN A 118 5.61 1.72 4.54
N LYS A 119 4.47 1.82 3.84
CA LYS A 119 3.16 1.55 4.43
C LYS A 119 2.96 0.06 4.63
N THR A 120 3.30 -0.76 3.63
CA THR A 120 3.15 -2.22 3.69
C THR A 120 4.07 -2.87 4.73
N ILE A 121 5.32 -2.42 4.88
CA ILE A 121 6.27 -3.00 5.84
C ILE A 121 6.06 -2.48 7.29
N SER A 122 5.27 -1.42 7.47
CA SER A 122 5.06 -0.81 8.78
C SER A 122 4.20 -1.70 9.68
N GLY A 123 4.79 -2.22 10.76
CA GLY A 123 4.05 -3.00 11.77
C GLY A 123 2.93 -2.20 12.45
N HIS A 124 3.13 -0.89 12.69
CA HIS A 124 2.08 -0.03 13.22
C HIS A 124 0.88 0.05 12.28
N HIS A 125 1.13 0.24 10.98
CA HIS A 125 0.05 0.31 10.00
C HIS A 125 -0.62 -1.05 9.79
N ALA A 126 0.15 -2.14 9.83
CA ALA A 126 -0.39 -3.50 9.78
C ALA A 126 -1.35 -3.79 10.95
N ASN A 127 -1.00 -3.39 12.17
CA ASN A 127 -1.86 -3.56 13.34
C ASN A 127 -3.16 -2.74 13.23
N HIS A 128 -3.06 -1.46 12.83
CA HIS A 128 -4.24 -0.64 12.55
C HIS A 128 -5.16 -1.33 11.53
N CYS A 129 -4.60 -1.85 10.43
CA CYS A 129 -5.38 -2.56 9.42
C CYS A 129 -6.05 -3.83 9.97
N ALA A 130 -5.34 -4.63 10.78
CA ALA A 130 -5.90 -5.83 11.39
C ALA A 130 -7.08 -5.49 12.32
N ASP A 131 -6.93 -4.48 13.17
CA ASP A 131 -7.98 -4.01 14.06
C ASP A 131 -9.19 -3.52 13.27
N GLN A 132 -8.98 -2.72 12.23
CA GLN A 132 -10.04 -2.20 11.35
C GLN A 132 -10.82 -3.30 10.63
N ILE A 133 -10.14 -4.35 10.16
CA ILE A 133 -10.81 -5.51 9.55
C ILE A 133 -11.61 -6.28 10.61
N SER A 134 -11.10 -6.40 11.83
CA SER A 134 -11.74 -7.21 12.87
C SER A 134 -13.06 -6.63 13.42
N ILE A 135 -13.23 -5.31 13.40
CA ILE A 135 -14.37 -4.61 14.03
C ILE A 135 -15.75 -5.05 13.52
N ALA A 136 -15.87 -5.49 12.27
CA ALA A 136 -17.18 -5.72 11.63
C ALA A 136 -17.37 -7.12 11.03
N CYS A 137 -16.50 -8.09 11.33
CA CYS A 137 -16.48 -9.37 10.61
C CYS A 137 -17.37 -10.47 11.19
N GLU A 138 -17.68 -10.46 12.49
CA GLU A 138 -18.48 -11.51 13.14
C GLU A 138 -19.67 -10.87 13.87
N ALA A 139 -20.88 -11.29 13.52
CA ALA A 139 -22.10 -10.86 14.18
C ALA A 139 -22.37 -11.71 15.45
N PRO A 140 -23.10 -11.18 16.44
CA PRO A 140 -23.53 -11.98 17.58
C PRO A 140 -24.32 -13.21 17.15
N GLY A 141 -23.82 -14.40 17.51
CA GLY A 141 -24.43 -15.69 17.15
C GLY A 141 -23.78 -16.39 15.95
N ASP A 142 -22.84 -15.74 15.26
CA ASP A 142 -22.03 -16.41 14.24
C ASP A 142 -21.19 -17.54 14.87
N VAL A 143 -21.09 -18.66 14.15
CA VAL A 143 -20.29 -19.81 14.57
C VAL A 143 -19.13 -19.98 13.59
N SER A 144 -17.93 -19.62 14.04
CA SER A 144 -16.70 -19.83 13.30
C SER A 144 -16.14 -21.23 13.56
N LYS A 145 -15.99 -22.05 12.51
CA LYS A 145 -15.32 -23.37 12.63
C LYS A 145 -13.81 -23.14 12.72
N VAL A 146 -13.23 -23.49 13.87
CA VAL A 146 -11.78 -23.49 14.09
C VAL A 146 -11.27 -24.93 14.09
N GLU A 147 -10.27 -25.22 13.27
CA GLU A 147 -9.65 -26.55 13.18
C GLU A 147 -8.23 -26.51 13.76
N LEU A 148 -7.89 -27.50 14.58
CA LEU A 148 -6.54 -27.64 15.13
C LEU A 148 -5.54 -27.96 14.00
N GLY A 149 -4.73 -26.97 13.64
CA GLY A 149 -3.67 -27.13 12.64
C GLY A 149 -2.31 -27.48 13.23
N PHE A 150 -1.56 -28.36 12.55
CA PHE A 150 -0.17 -28.69 12.85
C PHE A 150 0.75 -28.08 11.79
N TYR A 151 1.22 -26.87 12.04
CA TYR A 151 1.97 -26.09 11.05
C TYR A 151 3.49 -26.32 11.17
N ARG A 152 4.21 -26.13 10.07
CA ARG A 152 5.69 -26.22 10.03
C ARG A 152 6.28 -24.83 9.89
N CYS A 153 7.29 -24.54 10.69
CA CYS A 153 8.12 -23.35 10.49
C CYS A 153 8.89 -23.49 9.16
N ARG A 154 8.96 -22.39 8.40
CA ARG A 154 9.82 -22.28 7.23
C ARG A 154 10.83 -21.18 7.50
N LYS A 155 12.10 -21.43 7.19
CA LYS A 155 13.12 -20.38 7.21
C LYS A 155 12.71 -19.30 6.21
N THR A 156 12.65 -18.06 6.66
CA THR A 156 12.45 -16.91 5.79
C THR A 156 13.67 -16.74 4.88
N VAL A 157 13.46 -16.21 3.68
CA VAL A 157 14.57 -15.94 2.73
C VAL A 157 15.34 -14.65 3.05
N TRP A 158 14.94 -13.97 4.12
CA TRP A 158 15.75 -13.03 4.89
C TRP A 158 16.27 -13.72 6.14
#